data_AF-A0A671QFY6-F1
#
_entry.id   AF-A0A671QFY6-F1
#
_cell.length_a   1.000
_cell.length_b   1.000
_cell.length_c   1.000
_cell.angle_alpha   90.00
_cell.angle_beta   90.00
_cell.angle_gamma   90.00
#
_symmetry.space_group_name_H-M   'P 1'
#
loop_
_entity.id
_entity.type
_entity.pdbx_description
1 polymer ?
#
loop_
_entity_poly.entity_id
_entity_poly.type
_entity_poly.pdbx_seq_one_letter_code
_entity_poly.pdbx_strand_id
1 'polypeptide(L)'
;MDEYYPIIVEGDWGPEHAKSVKNKLQIYFQSKKKSQGGDCVVQYNDGSRSATILFKTPDIQDSVLSKAEHIITTDNQKIKLKVYKPSDAEEQ
;
A
#
# COMPACT_ATOMS: atom_id res chain seq x y z
N MET A 1 4.05 -2.02 23.29
CA MET A 1 3.21 -2.47 22.16
C MET A 1 3.71 -1.72 20.96
N ASP A 2 4.31 -2.39 20.00
CA ASP A 2 4.66 -1.75 18.73
C ASP A 2 3.35 -1.43 18.00
N GLU A 3 2.85 -0.21 18.19
CA GLU A 3 1.66 0.28 17.49
C GLU A 3 2.03 0.52 16.03
N TYR A 4 1.62 -0.41 15.17
CA TYR A 4 1.67 -0.21 13.72
C TYR A 4 0.34 0.30 13.24
N TYR A 5 0.40 1.10 12.18
CA TYR A 5 -0.76 1.72 11.54
C TYR A 5 -0.98 1.05 10.18
N PRO A 6 -1.81 -0.01 10.11
CA PRO A 6 -2.06 -0.73 8.87
C PRO A 6 -2.93 0.10 7.91
N ILE A 7 -2.67 -0.04 6.61
CA ILE A 7 -3.59 0.31 5.53
C ILE A 7 -3.73 -0.87 4.59
N ILE A 8 -4.90 -0.99 3.97
CA ILE A 8 -5.14 -1.92 2.88
C ILE A 8 -4.89 -1.19 1.57
N VAL A 9 -4.16 -1.86 0.68
CA VAL A 9 -3.85 -1.38 -0.66
C VAL A 9 -4.32 -2.41 -1.66
N GLU A 10 -5.27 -2.03 -2.50
CA GLU A 10 -5.80 -2.87 -3.57
C GLU A 10 -5.38 -2.33 -4.93
N GLY A 11 -5.27 -3.21 -5.92
CA GLY A 11 -5.12 -2.75 -7.29
C GLY A 11 -5.17 -3.87 -8.31
N ASP A 12 -5.08 -3.47 -9.57
CA ASP A 12 -5.33 -4.34 -10.71
C ASP A 12 -4.04 -5.06 -11.13
N TRP A 13 -3.58 -6.02 -10.31
CA TRP A 13 -2.44 -6.87 -10.64
C TRP A 13 -2.80 -8.35 -10.54
N GLY A 14 -2.22 -9.15 -11.43
CA GLY A 14 -2.33 -10.60 -11.41
C GLY A 14 -1.37 -11.28 -10.42
N PRO A 15 -1.63 -12.54 -10.04
CA PRO A 15 -0.74 -13.31 -9.18
C PRO A 15 0.65 -13.51 -9.79
N GLU A 16 0.77 -13.51 -11.12
CA GLU A 16 2.06 -13.57 -11.84
C GLU A 16 3.00 -12.40 -11.51
N HIS A 17 2.44 -11.23 -11.20
CA HIS A 17 3.19 -10.02 -10.87
C HIS A 17 3.30 -9.77 -9.36
N ALA A 18 2.76 -10.65 -8.51
CA ALA A 18 2.69 -10.48 -7.06
C ALA A 18 4.03 -10.09 -6.42
N LYS A 19 5.11 -10.80 -6.77
CA LYS A 19 6.45 -10.53 -6.23
C LYS A 19 7.01 -9.17 -6.64
N SER A 20 6.82 -8.79 -7.92
CA SER A 20 7.25 -7.50 -8.46
C SER A 20 6.43 -6.36 -7.86
N VAL A 21 5.11 -6.53 -7.76
CA VAL A 21 4.20 -5.57 -7.16
C VAL A 21 4.53 -5.35 -5.69
N LYS A 22 4.76 -6.42 -4.91
CA LYS A 22 5.18 -6.30 -3.49
C LYS A 22 6.39 -5.37 -3.34
N ASN A 23 7.44 -5.58 -4.14
CA ASN A 23 8.65 -4.76 -4.06
C ASN A 23 8.39 -3.31 -4.52
N LYS A 24 7.57 -3.12 -5.56
CA LYS A 24 7.16 -1.80 -6.05
C LYS A 24 6.33 -1.03 -5.04
N LEU A 25 5.37 -1.69 -4.38
CA LEU A 25 4.57 -1.12 -3.30
C LEU A 25 5.48 -0.67 -2.17
N GLN A 26 6.40 -1.51 -1.73
CA GLN A 26 7.34 -1.16 -0.67
C GLN A 26 8.16 0.08 -1.03
N ILE A 27 8.81 0.10 -2.20
CA ILE A 27 9.59 1.27 -2.66
C ILE A 27 8.72 2.52 -2.79
N TYR A 28 7.47 2.37 -3.25
CA TYR A 28 6.54 3.47 -3.43
C TYR A 28 6.10 4.06 -2.08
N PHE A 29 5.65 3.23 -1.14
CA PHE A 29 5.22 3.63 0.20
C PHE A 29 6.38 4.01 1.13
N GLN A 30 7.61 3.58 0.85
CA GLN A 30 8.81 4.11 1.52
C GLN A 30 9.23 5.48 0.98
N SER A 31 8.79 5.85 -0.22
CA SER A 31 9.16 7.12 -0.84
C SER A 31 8.23 8.26 -0.42
N LYS A 32 8.66 9.06 0.56
CA LYS A 32 7.96 10.30 0.98
C LYS A 32 7.61 11.23 -0.20
N LYS A 33 8.48 11.34 -1.20
CA LYS A 33 8.18 12.16 -2.40
C LYS A 33 7.08 11.61 -3.30
N LYS A 34 6.88 10.29 -3.33
CA LYS A 34 5.93 9.64 -4.25
C LYS A 34 4.57 9.41 -3.60
N SER A 35 4.57 8.77 -2.44
CA SER A 35 3.35 8.36 -1.74
C SER A 35 3.05 9.20 -0.50
N GLN A 36 3.92 10.15 -0.15
CA GLN A 36 3.94 10.78 1.18
C GLN A 36 4.13 9.78 2.33
N GLY A 37 4.63 8.59 2.00
CA GLY A 37 4.90 7.54 2.95
C GLY A 37 6.24 7.71 3.68
N GLY A 38 6.72 6.61 4.27
CA GLY A 38 7.92 6.56 5.10
C GLY A 38 8.23 5.13 5.52
N ASP A 39 8.79 4.92 6.71
CA ASP A 39 9.18 3.58 7.16
C ASP A 39 7.93 2.68 7.31
N CYS A 40 7.87 1.63 6.49
CA CYS A 40 6.70 0.76 6.38
C CYS A 40 7.07 -0.69 6.05
N VAL A 41 6.22 -1.62 6.45
CA VAL A 41 6.34 -3.05 6.17
C VAL A 41 5.19 -3.48 5.27
N VAL A 42 5.51 -4.15 4.15
CA VAL A 42 4.51 -4.62 3.19
C VAL A 42 4.20 -6.10 3.40
N GLN A 43 2.98 -6.38 3.85
CA GLN A 43 2.39 -7.71 3.93
C GLN A 43 1.52 -7.96 2.72
N TYR A 44 2.10 -8.62 1.73
CA TYR A 44 1.36 -9.05 0.54
C TYR A 44 0.67 -10.40 0.82
N ASN A 45 -0.61 -10.51 0.50
CA ASN A 45 -1.35 -11.77 0.60
C ASN A 45 -1.24 -12.53 -0.72
N ASP A 46 -0.50 -13.64 -0.71
CA ASP A 46 -0.29 -14.49 -1.89
C ASP A 46 -1.64 -14.98 -2.43
N GLY A 47 -1.95 -14.68 -3.69
CA GLY A 47 -3.24 -14.96 -4.32
C GLY A 47 -4.30 -13.86 -4.23
N SER A 48 -4.06 -12.76 -3.49
CA SER A 48 -4.97 -11.62 -3.45
C SER A 48 -4.48 -10.44 -4.31
N ARG A 49 -5.42 -9.66 -4.83
CA ARG A 49 -5.16 -8.38 -5.52
C ARG A 49 -4.99 -7.21 -4.55
N SER A 50 -4.58 -7.53 -3.32
CA SER A 50 -4.50 -6.63 -2.19
C SER A 50 -3.29 -6.92 -1.31
N ALA A 51 -2.77 -5.89 -0.65
CA ALA A 51 -1.65 -5.96 0.27
C ALA A 51 -1.92 -5.03 1.46
N THR A 52 -1.40 -5.42 2.63
CA THR A 52 -1.46 -4.60 3.84
C THR A 52 -0.13 -3.89 4.03
N ILE A 53 -0.14 -2.58 4.25
CA ILE A 53 1.05 -1.77 4.53
C ILE A 53 0.99 -1.32 5.98
N LEU A 54 1.98 -1.72 6.78
CA LEU A 54 2.09 -1.38 8.19
C LEU A 54 3.05 -0.20 8.33
N PHE A 55 2.54 0.97 8.69
CA PHE A 55 3.38 2.13 8.98
C PHE A 55 3.82 2.17 10.44
N LYS A 56 5.01 2.71 10.68
CA LYS A 56 5.56 2.93 12.03
C LYS A 56 4.89 4.07 12.79
N THR A 57 4.31 5.03 12.08
CA THR A 57 3.68 6.21 12.70
C THR A 57 2.34 6.52 12.03
N PRO A 58 1.38 7.09 12.78
CA PRO A 58 0.07 7.46 12.24
C PRO A 58 0.18 8.62 11.24
N ASP A 59 1.14 9.52 11.42
CA ASP A 59 1.39 10.66 10.53
C ASP A 59 1.67 10.21 9.09
N ILE A 60 2.44 9.12 8.93
CA ILE A 60 2.72 8.52 7.63
C ILE A 60 1.45 7.89 7.05
N GLN A 61 0.68 7.17 7.87
CA GLN A 61 -0.59 6.58 7.45
C GLN A 61 -1.55 7.66 6.92
N ASP A 62 -1.75 8.73 7.69
CA ASP A 62 -2.65 9.83 7.33
C ASP A 62 -2.19 10.55 6.06
N SER A 63 -0.89 10.82 5.94
CA SER A 63 -0.30 11.42 4.74
C SER A 63 -0.54 10.58 3.48
N VAL A 64 -0.44 9.25 3.60
CA VAL A 64 -0.70 8.32 2.50
C VAL A 64 -2.18 8.31 2.15
N LEU A 65 -3.08 8.30 3.13
CA LEU A 65 -4.54 8.31 2.91
C LEU A 65 -5.05 9.65 2.38
N SER A 66 -4.43 10.76 2.77
CA SER A 66 -4.73 12.11 2.30
C SER A 66 -4.39 12.31 0.82
N LYS A 67 -3.49 11.48 0.29
CA LYS A 67 -3.17 11.48 -1.14
C LYS A 67 -4.30 10.88 -1.96
N ALA A 68 -4.86 11.67 -2.87
CA ALA A 68 -6.03 11.30 -3.67
C ALA A 68 -5.85 10.06 -4.57
N GLU A 69 -4.68 9.89 -5.20
CA GLU A 69 -4.41 8.75 -6.08
C GLU A 69 -2.99 8.21 -5.87
N HIS A 70 -2.88 6.89 -5.78
CA HIS A 70 -1.63 6.16 -5.73
C HIS A 70 -1.46 5.37 -7.01
N ILE A 71 -0.34 5.57 -7.71
CA ILE A 71 -0.08 4.90 -9.00
C ILE A 71 1.34 4.39 -8.99
N ILE A 72 1.49 3.08 -9.22
CA ILE A 72 2.79 2.43 -9.39
C ILE A 72 2.99 1.98 -10.83
N THR A 73 4.24 1.92 -11.26
CA THR A 73 4.60 1.39 -12.59
C THR A 73 5.27 0.03 -12.44
N THR A 74 4.60 -1.02 -12.90
CA THR A 74 5.07 -2.42 -12.91
C THR A 74 5.10 -2.90 -14.35
N ASP A 75 6.22 -3.46 -14.83
CA ASP A 75 6.38 -3.97 -16.20
C ASP A 75 5.82 -3.02 -17.30
N ASN A 76 6.18 -1.74 -17.19
CA ASN A 76 5.74 -0.69 -18.12
C ASN A 76 4.22 -0.40 -18.10
N GLN A 77 3.46 -1.01 -17.20
CA GLN A 77 2.05 -0.76 -16.94
C GLN A 77 1.87 0.12 -15.70
N LYS A 78 0.98 1.11 -15.77
CA LYS A 78 0.57 1.92 -14.61
C LYS A 78 -0.59 1.24 -13.92
N ILE A 79 -0.42 0.89 -12.65
CA ILE A 79 -1.45 0.27 -11.82
C ILE A 79 -1.92 1.29 -10.82
N LYS A 80 -3.23 1.58 -10.84
CA LYS A 80 -3.88 2.43 -9.84
C LYS A 80 -4.09 1.61 -8.58
N LEU A 81 -3.65 2.18 -7.47
CA LEU A 81 -3.76 1.63 -6.13
C LEU A 81 -4.88 2.35 -5.39
N LYS A 82 -5.79 1.60 -4.81
CA LYS A 82 -6.78 2.09 -3.85
C LYS A 82 -6.22 1.86 -2.45
N VAL A 83 -6.24 2.88 -1.61
CA VAL A 83 -5.76 2.79 -0.23
C VAL A 83 -6.87 3.16 0.73
N TYR A 84 -7.01 2.41 1.83
CA TYR A 84 -8.01 2.67 2.88
C TYR A 84 -7.57 2.02 4.19
N LYS A 85 -8.16 2.40 5.34
CA LYS A 85 -7.83 1.75 6.61
C LYS A 85 -8.59 0.42 6.71
N PRO A 86 -8.00 -0.62 7.31
CA PRO A 86 -8.71 -1.88 7.55
C PRO A 86 -9.93 -1.68 8.48
N SER A 87 -9.92 -0.66 9.34
CA SER A 87 -11.07 -0.33 10.19
C SER A 87 -12.29 0.19 9.41
N ASP A 88 -12.08 0.77 8.22
CA ASP A 88 -13.19 1.17 7.33
C ASP A 88 -13.82 -0.04 6.61
N ALA A 89 -13.24 -1.24 6.72
CA ALA A 89 -13.74 -2.45 6.06
C ALA A 89 -14.76 -3.24 6.92
N GLU A 90 -15.03 -2.85 8.16
CA GLU A 90 -15.88 -3.59 9.11
C GLU A 90 -17.19 -2.86 9.49
N GLU A 91 -17.72 -2.04 8.58
CA GLU A 91 -19.12 -1.57 8.63
C GLU A 91 -19.85 -1.89 7.31
N GLN A 92 -20.22 -3.16 7.11
CA GLN A 92 -21.33 -3.57 6.23
C GLN A 92 -22.14 -4.71 6.84
#